data_AF-A0A438HVY1-F1
#
_entry.id   AF-A0A438HVY1-F1
#
_cell.length_a   1.000
_cell.length_b   1.000
_cell.length_c   1.000
_cell.angle_alpha   90.00
_cell.angle_beta   90.00
_cell.angle_gamma   90.00
#
_symmetry.space_group_name_H-M   'P 1'
#
loop_
_entity.id
_entity.type
_entity.pdbx_description
1 polymer ?
#
loop_
_entity_poly.entity_id
_entity_poly.type
_entity_poly.pdbx_seq_one_letter_code
_entity_poly.pdbx_strand_id
1 'polypeptide(L)'
;MVSKLVAILIVGVLAGALPWPVLAQNYSCNAGLCCSQFGFCGTGVRYCGDGCQAGDASCAGKNFYTRRAFLDALNSYPEFGQGGYANDSKREIAAFFAHATTRLIGFSATIHAINGAECNGGNRDAVNARVEYYEDYCNQLGVFPGDNLPC
;
A
#
# COMPACT_ATOMS: atom_id res chain seq x y z
N MET A 1 -47.29 28.04 3.39
CA MET A 1 -46.59 27.40 4.53
C MET A 1 -46.62 25.86 4.44
N VAL A 2 -47.71 25.26 3.97
CA VAL A 2 -47.87 23.80 3.77
C VAL A 2 -46.82 23.18 2.81
N SER A 3 -46.39 23.89 1.77
CA SER A 3 -45.42 23.38 0.78
C SER A 3 -44.01 23.12 1.34
N LYS A 4 -43.60 23.80 2.42
CA LYS A 4 -42.29 23.56 3.05
C LYS A 4 -42.31 22.30 3.92
N LEU A 5 -43.42 22.02 4.59
CA LEU A 5 -43.59 20.82 5.42
C LEU A 5 -43.65 19.55 4.57
N VAL A 6 -44.31 19.61 3.41
CA VAL A 6 -44.36 18.49 2.47
C VAL A 6 -42.96 18.19 1.89
N ALA A 7 -42.16 19.22 1.59
CA ALA A 7 -40.79 19.03 1.12
C ALA A 7 -39.88 18.39 2.20
N ILE A 8 -40.02 18.79 3.47
CA ILE A 8 -39.26 18.21 4.59
C ILE A 8 -39.64 16.75 4.82
N LEU A 9 -40.94 16.42 4.72
CA LEU A 9 -41.42 15.04 4.83
C LEU A 9 -40.89 14.16 3.69
N ILE A 10 -40.84 14.67 2.45
CA ILE A 10 -40.31 13.93 1.30
C ILE A 10 -38.80 13.69 1.44
N VAL A 11 -38.02 14.68 1.87
CA VAL A 11 -36.57 14.53 2.09
C VAL A 11 -36.28 13.61 3.28
N GLY A 12 -37.06 13.67 4.36
CA GLY A 12 -36.94 12.78 5.50
C GLY A 12 -37.26 11.33 5.16
N VAL A 13 -38.26 11.08 4.32
CA VAL A 13 -38.59 9.74 3.80
C VAL A 13 -37.51 9.23 2.86
N LEU A 14 -36.95 10.08 1.98
CA LEU A 14 -35.83 9.70 1.09
C LEU A 14 -34.53 9.40 1.86
N ALA A 15 -34.27 10.08 2.99
CA ALA A 15 -33.11 9.83 3.84
C ALA A 15 -33.28 8.63 4.78
N GLY A 16 -34.53 8.28 5.16
CA GLY A 16 -34.84 7.18 6.08
C GLY A 16 -35.19 5.84 5.40
N ALA A 17 -35.53 5.86 4.11
CA ALA A 17 -35.85 4.66 3.32
C ALA A 17 -34.65 4.04 2.60
N LEU A 18 -33.46 4.62 2.72
CA LEU A 18 -32.21 4.00 2.29
C LEU A 18 -31.55 3.29 3.49
N PRO A 19 -31.36 1.96 3.40
CA PRO A 19 -30.27 1.32 4.16
C PRO A 19 -28.95 1.90 3.60
N TRP A 20 -27.95 2.36 4.35
CA TRP A 20 -27.52 1.97 5.68
C TRP A 20 -26.71 3.07 6.38
N PRO A 21 -26.51 2.97 7.71
CA PRO A 21 -25.30 3.51 8.33
C PRO A 21 -24.06 3.15 7.49
N VAL A 22 -23.05 4.03 7.47
CA VAL A 22 -21.68 3.67 7.10
C VAL A 22 -21.13 2.73 8.18
N LEU A 23 -21.73 1.55 8.30
CA LEU A 23 -21.06 0.41 8.86
C LEU A 23 -20.12 0.01 7.75
N ALA A 24 -18.81 0.06 8.02
CA ALA A 24 -17.86 -0.76 7.30
C ALA A 24 -18.50 -2.15 7.21
N GLN A 25 -19.00 -2.52 6.02
CA GLN A 25 -19.44 -3.89 5.78
C GLN A 25 -18.20 -4.69 6.04
N ASN A 26 -18.20 -5.35 7.19
CA ASN A 26 -17.18 -6.27 7.64
C ASN A 26 -16.70 -7.10 6.45
N TYR A 27 -15.60 -6.68 5.82
CA TYR A 27 -14.64 -7.52 5.14
C TYR A 27 -15.20 -8.69 4.32
N SER A 28 -16.29 -8.46 3.57
CA SER A 28 -17.04 -9.52 2.90
C SER A 28 -16.42 -9.86 1.54
N CYS A 29 -15.11 -10.10 1.54
CA CYS A 29 -14.48 -10.76 0.42
C CYS A 29 -14.85 -12.25 0.45
N ASN A 30 -15.03 -12.88 -0.72
CA ASN A 30 -15.30 -14.32 -0.79
C ASN A 30 -14.22 -15.10 -0.03
N ALA A 31 -14.58 -16.29 0.48
CA ALA A 31 -13.62 -17.17 1.14
C ALA A 31 -12.37 -17.39 0.26
N GLY A 32 -11.18 -17.16 0.83
CA GLY A 32 -9.91 -17.22 0.13
C GLY A 32 -9.47 -15.91 -0.56
N LEU A 33 -10.22 -14.82 -0.41
CA LEU A 33 -9.85 -13.47 -0.88
C LEU A 33 -9.51 -12.54 0.29
N CYS A 34 -8.63 -11.58 0.04
CA CYS A 34 -8.26 -10.52 0.99
C CYS A 34 -8.82 -9.16 0.54
N CYS A 35 -8.97 -8.27 1.51
CA CYS A 35 -9.44 -6.89 1.37
C CYS A 35 -8.23 -5.96 1.47
N SER A 36 -7.94 -5.21 0.40
CA SER A 36 -6.87 -4.22 0.40
C SER A 36 -7.20 -3.04 1.30
N GLN A 37 -6.21 -2.19 1.58
CA GLN A 37 -6.40 -0.94 2.33
C GLN A 37 -7.39 0.04 1.65
N PHE A 38 -7.69 -0.16 0.37
CA PHE A 38 -8.62 0.65 -0.42
C PHE A 38 -10.02 0.02 -0.55
N GLY A 39 -10.28 -1.10 0.14
CA GLY A 39 -11.59 -1.75 0.16
C GLY A 39 -11.88 -2.64 -1.06
N PHE A 40 -10.85 -3.07 -1.80
CA PHE A 40 -11.01 -4.00 -2.93
C PHE A 40 -10.69 -5.43 -2.51
N CYS A 41 -11.43 -6.40 -3.05
CA CYS A 41 -11.23 -7.83 -2.77
C CYS A 41 -10.41 -8.52 -3.87
N GLY A 42 -9.48 -9.38 -3.50
CA GLY A 42 -8.68 -10.16 -4.45
C GLY A 42 -7.67 -11.09 -3.79
N THR A 43 -6.88 -11.78 -4.61
CA THR A 43 -5.77 -12.65 -4.15
C THR A 43 -4.42 -12.01 -4.46
N GLY A 44 -3.38 -12.45 -3.75
CA GLY A 44 -2.03 -11.90 -3.91
C GLY A 44 -1.82 -10.61 -3.13
N VAL A 45 -0.58 -10.13 -3.10
CA VAL A 45 -0.12 -9.13 -2.12
C VAL A 45 -0.77 -7.74 -2.24
N ARG A 46 -1.29 -7.37 -3.41
CA ARG A 46 -2.06 -6.12 -3.57
C ARG A 46 -3.35 -6.11 -2.74
N TYR A 47 -3.81 -7.28 -2.33
CA TYR A 47 -5.02 -7.49 -1.55
C TYR A 47 -4.71 -8.09 -0.17
N CYS A 48 -3.74 -9.02 -0.10
CA CYS A 48 -3.38 -9.78 1.11
C CYS A 48 -2.13 -9.28 1.85
N GLY A 49 -1.43 -8.27 1.33
CA GLY A 49 -0.19 -7.76 1.90
C GLY A 49 -0.41 -6.65 2.94
N ASP A 50 0.49 -5.67 2.95
CA ASP A 50 0.41 -4.54 3.90
C ASP A 50 -0.91 -3.76 3.73
N GLY A 51 -1.52 -3.42 4.86
CA GLY A 51 -2.83 -2.75 4.87
C GLY A 51 -4.01 -3.68 4.54
N CYS A 52 -3.78 -5.00 4.46
CA CYS A 52 -4.85 -6.01 4.40
C CYS A 52 -5.82 -5.79 5.57
N GLN A 53 -7.01 -5.38 5.18
CA GLN A 53 -8.11 -4.99 6.04
C GLN A 53 -8.77 -6.26 6.63
N ALA A 54 -8.84 -7.32 5.82
CA ALA A 54 -9.20 -8.68 6.22
C ALA A 54 -8.98 -9.72 5.11
N GLY A 55 -8.99 -10.99 5.49
CA GLY A 55 -8.76 -12.16 4.66
C GLY A 55 -8.65 -13.37 5.60
N ASP A 56 -8.33 -14.57 5.10
CA ASP A 56 -7.99 -15.67 6.02
C ASP A 56 -6.65 -15.38 6.77
N ALA A 57 -6.10 -16.36 7.49
CA ALA A 57 -4.75 -16.33 8.06
C ALA A 57 -3.63 -15.74 7.15
N SER A 58 -3.90 -15.56 5.84
CA SER A 58 -3.09 -14.97 4.79
C SER A 58 -2.90 -13.44 4.76
N CYS A 59 -3.44 -12.63 5.69
CA CYS A 59 -3.00 -11.23 5.82
C CYS A 59 -1.57 -11.19 6.43
N ALA A 60 -0.58 -11.64 5.66
CA ALA A 60 0.82 -11.67 6.06
C ALA A 60 1.33 -10.23 6.21
N GLY A 61 1.46 -9.77 7.46
CA GLY A 61 1.88 -8.40 7.78
C GLY A 61 1.02 -7.71 8.84
N LYS A 62 -0.18 -8.22 9.14
CA LYS A 62 -1.04 -7.62 10.18
C LYS A 62 -0.31 -7.58 11.53
N ASN A 63 0.02 -6.38 11.99
CA ASN A 63 0.79 -6.06 13.20
C ASN A 63 2.29 -6.45 13.20
N PHE A 64 2.84 -7.00 12.12
CA PHE A 64 4.27 -7.30 12.04
C PHE A 64 5.08 -6.08 11.56
N TYR A 65 4.70 -5.49 10.42
CA TYR A 65 5.29 -4.25 9.92
C TYR A 65 4.49 -3.06 10.45
N THR A 66 4.99 -2.42 11.52
CA THR A 66 4.36 -1.24 12.12
C THR A 66 5.18 0.02 11.88
N ARG A 67 4.51 1.16 11.72
CA ARG A 67 5.17 2.47 11.66
C ARG A 67 6.08 2.69 12.88
N ARG A 68 5.65 2.25 14.06
CA ARG A 68 6.43 2.33 15.30
C ARG A 68 7.74 1.57 15.19
N ALA A 69 7.68 0.29 14.81
CA ALA A 69 8.88 -0.54 14.66
C ALA A 69 9.84 0.01 13.60
N PHE A 70 9.31 0.54 12.48
CA PHE A 70 10.12 1.22 11.47
C PHE A 70 10.84 2.44 12.04
N LEU A 71 10.12 3.34 12.70
CA LEU A 71 10.72 4.54 13.32
C LEU A 71 11.71 4.21 14.43
N ASP A 72 11.42 3.18 15.24
CA ASP A 72 12.34 2.73 16.28
C ASP A 72 13.63 2.17 15.66
N ALA A 73 13.54 1.47 14.52
CA ALA A 73 14.70 0.99 13.77
C ALA A 73 15.53 2.12 13.14
N LEU A 74 14.93 3.24 12.76
CA LEU A 74 15.66 4.41 12.24
C LEU A 74 16.68 4.97 13.24
N ASN A 75 16.47 4.78 14.55
CA ASN A 75 17.46 5.18 15.57
C ASN A 75 18.80 4.43 15.40
N SER A 76 18.80 3.25 14.77
CA SER A 76 20.01 2.48 14.48
C SER A 76 20.67 2.87 13.16
N TYR A 77 19.99 3.64 12.30
CA TYR A 77 20.46 4.02 10.97
C TYR A 77 20.33 5.54 10.78
N PRO A 78 21.15 6.35 11.47
CA PRO A 78 21.00 7.81 11.51
C PRO A 78 21.25 8.51 10.17
N GLU A 79 21.88 7.84 9.20
CA GLU A 79 22.10 8.40 7.86
C GLU A 79 20.91 8.19 6.92
N PHE A 80 20.00 7.25 7.25
CA PHE A 80 18.89 6.90 6.37
C PHE A 80 17.86 8.03 6.28
N GLY A 81 17.60 8.51 5.07
CA GLY A 81 16.64 9.59 4.81
C GLY A 81 17.06 10.93 5.42
N GLN A 82 18.35 11.09 5.75
CA GLN A 82 18.95 12.32 6.27
C GLN A 82 19.94 12.95 5.28
N GLY A 83 19.81 12.62 3.99
CA GLY A 83 20.63 13.21 2.93
C GLY A 83 20.48 14.74 2.90
N GLY A 84 21.51 15.43 2.39
CA GLY A 84 21.60 16.89 2.38
C GLY A 84 20.48 17.62 1.62
N TYR A 85 19.66 16.92 0.84
CA TYR A 85 18.50 17.46 0.13
C TYR A 85 17.24 16.66 0.43
N ALA A 86 16.12 17.36 0.66
CA ALA A 86 14.83 16.75 1.01
C ALA A 86 14.32 15.79 -0.07
N ASN A 87 14.57 16.08 -1.35
CA ASN A 87 14.16 15.22 -2.45
C ASN A 87 14.97 13.91 -2.49
N ASP A 88 16.26 13.94 -2.13
CA ASP A 88 17.08 12.73 -2.05
C ASP A 88 16.59 11.83 -0.93
N SER A 89 16.31 12.41 0.23
CA SER A 89 15.77 11.67 1.38
C SER A 89 14.42 11.02 1.05
N LYS A 90 13.53 11.72 0.33
CA LYS A 90 12.27 11.14 -0.14
C LYS A 90 12.48 9.98 -1.12
N ARG A 91 13.42 10.12 -2.06
CA ARG A 91 13.76 9.05 -3.01
C ARG A 91 14.38 7.84 -2.31
N GLU A 92 15.23 8.06 -1.31
CA GLU A 92 15.82 6.99 -0.50
C GLU A 92 14.74 6.19 0.24
N ILE A 93 13.79 6.89 0.87
CA ILE A 93 12.64 6.26 1.55
C ILE A 93 11.76 5.50 0.55
N ALA A 94 11.45 6.09 -0.61
CA ALA A 94 10.69 5.43 -1.66
C ALA A 94 11.39 4.16 -2.18
N ALA A 95 12.70 4.24 -2.42
CA ALA A 95 13.51 3.12 -2.90
C ALA A 95 13.55 1.98 -1.87
N PHE A 96 13.67 2.31 -0.58
CA PHE A 96 13.60 1.33 0.50
C PHE A 96 12.27 0.58 0.51
N PHE A 97 11.14 1.30 0.50
CA PHE A 97 9.83 0.66 0.53
C PHE A 97 9.53 -0.12 -0.76
N ALA A 98 9.92 0.38 -1.94
CA ALA A 98 9.78 -0.35 -3.20
C ALA A 98 10.51 -1.70 -3.16
N HIS A 99 11.73 -1.69 -2.62
CA HIS A 99 12.50 -2.90 -2.43
C HIS A 99 11.91 -3.81 -1.34
N ALA A 100 11.50 -3.25 -0.20
CA ALA A 100 10.89 -4.01 0.88
C ALA A 100 9.61 -4.70 0.41
N THR A 101 8.66 -3.98 -0.18
CA THR A 101 7.39 -4.51 -0.70
C THR A 101 7.63 -5.65 -1.70
N THR A 102 8.59 -5.49 -2.61
CA THR A 102 8.91 -6.56 -3.58
C THR A 102 9.62 -7.76 -2.92
N ARG A 103 10.46 -7.53 -1.90
CA ARG A 103 11.18 -8.59 -1.15
C ARG A 103 10.30 -9.30 -0.11
N LEU A 104 9.22 -8.67 0.37
CA LEU A 104 8.24 -9.30 1.26
C LEU A 104 7.37 -10.33 0.53
N ILE A 105 7.24 -10.20 -0.79
CA ILE A 105 6.68 -11.24 -1.67
C ILE A 105 7.62 -12.48 -1.75
N GLY A 106 8.86 -12.38 -1.24
CA GLY A 106 9.91 -13.39 -1.41
C GLY A 106 10.90 -13.54 -0.24
N PHE A 107 10.52 -13.21 1.00
CA PHE A 107 11.43 -13.35 2.15
C PHE A 107 11.83 -14.81 2.44
N SER A 108 11.14 -15.80 1.84
CA SER A 108 11.52 -17.21 1.87
C SER A 108 12.33 -17.70 0.65
N ALA A 109 12.64 -16.85 -0.33
CA ALA A 109 13.26 -17.30 -1.59
C ALA A 109 14.64 -16.68 -1.88
N THR A 110 15.03 -15.54 -1.29
CA THR A 110 16.27 -14.87 -1.69
C THR A 110 16.94 -14.09 -0.57
N ILE A 111 17.74 -14.80 0.24
CA ILE A 111 18.83 -14.19 1.02
C ILE A 111 20.05 -14.14 0.10
N HIS A 112 20.05 -13.20 -0.84
CA HIS A 112 21.29 -12.69 -1.43
C HIS A 112 21.02 -11.25 -1.87
N ALA A 113 21.84 -10.34 -1.36
CA ALA A 113 21.73 -8.91 -1.58
C ALA A 113 21.52 -8.58 -3.07
N ILE A 114 20.58 -7.69 -3.41
CA ILE A 114 20.67 -6.82 -4.61
C ILE A 114 20.98 -7.64 -5.90
N ASN A 115 20.00 -8.38 -6.44
CA ASN A 115 20.22 -9.24 -7.61
C ASN A 115 20.63 -8.45 -8.87
N GLY A 116 21.93 -8.28 -9.11
CA GLY A 116 22.44 -7.92 -10.44
C GLY A 116 22.05 -8.95 -11.52
N ALA A 117 21.63 -10.15 -11.11
CA ALA A 117 21.07 -11.19 -11.96
C ALA A 117 19.69 -10.87 -12.54
N GLU A 118 18.95 -9.87 -12.02
CA GLU A 118 17.66 -9.45 -12.58
C GLU A 118 17.85 -8.54 -13.81
N CYS A 119 18.96 -7.79 -13.86
CA CYS A 119 19.29 -6.84 -14.93
C CYS A 119 19.73 -7.54 -16.23
N ASN A 120 19.84 -6.78 -17.34
CA ASN A 120 20.24 -7.28 -18.67
C ASN A 120 19.32 -8.39 -19.21
N GLY A 121 18.06 -8.37 -18.80
CA GLY A 121 17.06 -9.34 -19.22
C GLY A 121 16.98 -10.62 -18.37
N GLY A 122 17.68 -10.69 -17.24
CA GLY A 122 17.64 -11.86 -16.35
C GLY A 122 16.28 -12.07 -15.68
N ASN A 123 15.62 -11.01 -15.20
CA ASN A 123 14.24 -11.07 -14.72
C ASN A 123 13.55 -9.69 -14.85
N ARG A 124 13.07 -9.40 -16.06
CA ARG A 124 12.41 -8.13 -16.39
C ARG A 124 11.15 -7.88 -15.57
N ASP A 125 10.40 -8.92 -15.25
CA ASP A 125 9.14 -8.78 -14.51
C ASP A 125 9.40 -8.33 -13.07
N ALA A 126 10.46 -8.86 -12.43
CA ALA A 126 10.89 -8.40 -11.11
C ALA A 126 11.40 -6.95 -11.15
N VAL A 127 12.20 -6.57 -12.14
CA VAL A 127 12.68 -5.18 -12.30
C VAL A 127 11.50 -4.23 -12.49
N ASN A 128 10.58 -4.53 -13.39
CA ASN A 128 9.42 -3.69 -13.67
C ASN A 128 8.53 -3.53 -12.42
N ALA A 129 8.28 -4.62 -11.68
CA ALA A 129 7.51 -4.54 -10.43
C ALA A 129 8.18 -3.60 -9.40
N ARG A 130 9.51 -3.64 -9.27
CA ARG A 130 10.24 -2.72 -8.37
C ARG A 130 10.12 -1.26 -8.82
N VAL A 131 10.21 -1.02 -10.13
CA VAL A 131 10.06 0.33 -10.71
C VAL A 131 8.67 0.88 -10.46
N GLU A 132 7.62 0.08 -10.68
CA GLU A 132 6.23 0.51 -10.44
C GLU A 132 6.00 0.89 -8.97
N TYR A 133 6.48 0.09 -8.01
CA TYR A 133 6.35 0.45 -6.59
C TYR A 133 7.15 1.71 -6.24
N TYR A 134 8.34 1.88 -6.82
CA TYR A 134 9.16 3.07 -6.59
C TYR A 134 8.48 4.33 -7.10
N GLU A 135 7.93 4.30 -8.32
CA GLU A 135 7.18 5.40 -8.90
C GLU A 135 5.94 5.75 -8.06
N ASP A 136 5.19 4.75 -7.59
CA ASP A 136 4.04 4.95 -6.72
C ASP A 136 4.43 5.64 -5.39
N TYR A 137 5.49 5.18 -4.73
CA TYR A 137 5.96 5.84 -3.50
C TYR A 137 6.53 7.24 -3.76
N CYS A 138 7.22 7.46 -4.87
CA CYS A 138 7.67 8.80 -5.27
C CYS A 138 6.50 9.76 -5.47
N ASN A 139 5.41 9.30 -6.10
CA ASN A 139 4.18 10.07 -6.27
C ASN A 139 3.54 10.39 -4.92
N GLN A 140 3.44 9.42 -4.01
CA GLN A 140 2.92 9.64 -2.66
C GLN A 140 3.74 10.66 -1.86
N LEU A 141 5.06 10.66 -2.03
CA LEU A 141 5.98 11.60 -1.36
C LEU A 141 6.12 12.96 -2.08
N GLY A 142 5.49 13.10 -3.25
CA GLY A 142 5.57 14.30 -4.09
C GLY A 142 7.00 14.62 -4.53
N VAL A 143 7.73 13.61 -5.00
CA VAL A 143 9.09 13.75 -5.53
C VAL A 143 9.19 13.13 -6.93
N PHE A 144 9.94 13.78 -7.82
CA PHE A 144 10.23 13.21 -9.13
C PHE A 144 11.15 11.97 -8.97
N PRO A 145 10.77 10.80 -9.52
CA PRO A 145 11.48 9.54 -9.34
C PRO A 145 12.89 9.53 -9.96
N GLY A 146 13.13 10.36 -10.99
CA GLY A 146 14.36 10.35 -11.77
C GLY A 146 14.20 9.57 -13.08
N ASP A 147 15.22 9.64 -13.92
CA ASP A 147 15.28 8.94 -15.20
C ASP A 147 16.07 7.62 -15.08
N ASN A 148 15.95 6.73 -16.07
CA ASN A 148 16.70 5.46 -16.16
C ASN A 148 16.50 4.51 -14.97
N LEU A 149 15.24 4.34 -14.56
CA LEU A 149 14.86 3.48 -13.43
C LEU A 149 15.11 1.98 -13.64
N PRO A 150 14.88 1.38 -14.83
CA PRO A 150 15.14 -0.04 -15.03
C PRO A 150 16.61 -0.33 -15.39
N CYS A 151 16.99 -1.58 -15.13
CA CYS A 151 18.15 -2.28 -15.67
C CYS A 151 17.67 -3.58 -16.38
#